data_AF-A0A8H3I059-F1
#
_entry.id   AF-A0A8H3I059-F1
#
_cell.length_a   1.000
_cell.length_b   1.000
_cell.length_c   1.000
_cell.angle_alpha   90.00
_cell.angle_beta   90.00
_cell.angle_gamma   90.00
#
_symmetry.space_group_name_H-M   'P 1'
#
loop_
_entity.id
_entity.type
_entity.pdbx_description
1 polymer ?
#
loop_
_entity_poly.entity_id
_entity_poly.type
_entity_poly.pdbx_seq_one_letter_code
_entity_poly.pdbx_strand_id
1 'polypeptide(L)'
;MWMKLWVKSAIITSLLTSNLGATYVLGVHSRQTSSGAISWFTCPDVNSTQCAFFDVPMDYMNPNSGSTVSIFLRKSPATAPADQRLGSILFNPGGPGGSGSATVGEIADQLRVILDGRYDIIGFDPRAVNLTGPPTACYDVEYKVAYKAYQVNM
;
A
#
# COMPACT_ATOMS: atom_id res chain seq x y z
N MET A 1 58.97 -57.36 13.16
CA MET A 1 60.12 -57.28 12.24
C MET A 1 59.58 -57.46 10.82
N TRP A 2 59.58 -56.38 10.03
CA TRP A 2 59.82 -56.32 8.57
C TRP A 2 58.97 -57.26 7.65
N MET A 3 58.36 -56.87 6.53
CA MET A 3 58.41 -55.67 5.71
C MET A 3 57.62 -55.98 4.39
N LYS A 4 56.93 -54.97 3.81
CA LYS A 4 56.71 -54.76 2.35
C LYS A 4 55.86 -55.81 1.56
N LEU A 5 55.28 -55.61 0.38
CA LEU A 5 55.24 -54.65 -0.75
C LEU A 5 53.90 -54.96 -1.51
N TRP A 6 53.04 -53.99 -1.85
CA TRP A 6 52.80 -53.40 -3.18
C TRP A 6 52.35 -54.37 -4.33
N VAL A 7 51.21 -54.04 -5.00
CA VAL A 7 51.08 -53.75 -6.46
C VAL A 7 49.75 -54.20 -7.16
N LYS A 8 49.11 -53.20 -7.83
CA LYS A 8 48.31 -53.14 -9.10
C LYS A 8 46.81 -53.54 -9.23
N SER A 9 46.05 -52.50 -9.64
CA SER A 9 45.06 -52.41 -10.76
C SER A 9 43.78 -53.26 -10.71
N ALA A 10 42.63 -52.92 -11.29
CA ALA A 10 41.98 -51.72 -11.84
C ALA A 10 40.52 -52.16 -12.11
N ILE A 11 39.48 -51.33 -11.87
CA ILE A 11 38.12 -51.58 -12.40
C ILE A 11 37.54 -50.30 -12.99
N ILE A 12 36.89 -50.49 -14.13
CA ILE A 12 36.41 -49.54 -15.14
C ILE A 12 34.91 -49.21 -14.88
N THR A 13 34.51 -48.01 -15.38
CA THR A 13 33.16 -47.54 -15.77
C THR A 13 32.10 -47.21 -14.72
N SER A 14 31.67 -45.93 -14.70
CA SER A 14 30.51 -45.48 -15.50
C SER A 14 30.50 -43.95 -15.65
N LEU A 15 30.23 -43.46 -16.86
CA LEU A 15 29.97 -42.04 -17.15
C LEU A 15 28.51 -41.75 -16.77
N LEU A 16 28.28 -40.83 -15.83
CA LEU A 16 26.98 -40.21 -15.63
C LEU A 16 26.86 -39.02 -16.59
N THR A 17 26.07 -39.17 -17.65
CA THR A 17 25.65 -38.04 -18.48
C THR A 17 24.56 -37.28 -17.74
N SER A 18 24.88 -36.11 -17.18
CA SER A 18 23.89 -35.18 -16.63
C SER A 18 23.20 -34.43 -17.78
N ASN A 19 21.91 -34.68 -17.97
CA ASN A 19 21.06 -33.81 -18.79
C ASN A 19 20.86 -32.48 -18.06
N LEU A 20 21.49 -31.42 -18.55
CA LEU A 20 21.13 -30.03 -18.22
C LEU A 20 19.85 -29.66 -18.97
N GLY A 21 18.70 -30.11 -18.47
CA GLY A 21 17.41 -29.53 -18.81
C GLY A 21 17.24 -28.24 -18.01
N ALA A 22 17.61 -27.09 -18.59
CA ALA A 22 17.25 -25.79 -18.04
C ALA A 22 15.75 -25.59 -18.24
N THR A 23 14.94 -26.03 -17.27
CA THR A 23 13.54 -25.61 -17.19
C THR A 23 13.54 -24.12 -16.85
N TYR A 24 13.20 -23.30 -17.84
CA TYR A 24 12.79 -21.93 -17.58
C TYR A 24 11.48 -21.98 -16.78
N VAL A 25 11.60 -22.03 -15.46
CA VAL A 25 10.47 -21.71 -14.59
C VAL A 25 10.19 -20.24 -14.87
N LEU A 26 9.03 -19.94 -15.46
CA LEU A 26 8.47 -18.60 -15.40
C LEU A 26 8.31 -18.27 -13.93
N GLY A 27 9.31 -17.59 -13.36
CA GLY A 27 9.25 -17.06 -12.02
C GLY A 27 8.18 -15.99 -11.99
N VAL A 28 6.94 -16.42 -11.75
CA VAL A 28 5.90 -15.53 -11.23
C VAL A 28 6.44 -15.09 -9.87
N HIS A 29 7.13 -13.94 -9.85
CA HIS A 29 7.57 -13.33 -8.62
C HIS A 29 6.33 -13.13 -7.76
N SER A 30 6.36 -13.74 -6.57
CA SER A 30 5.27 -13.61 -5.62
C SER A 30 5.04 -12.13 -5.35
N ARG A 31 3.77 -11.72 -5.35
CA ARG A 31 3.37 -10.33 -5.09
C ARG A 31 3.91 -9.96 -3.72
N GLN A 32 4.89 -9.06 -3.65
CA GLN A 32 5.04 -8.24 -2.45
C GLN A 32 3.97 -7.15 -2.52
N THR A 33 2.74 -7.53 -2.15
CA THR A 33 1.86 -6.55 -1.53
C THR A 33 2.59 -6.10 -0.27
N SER A 34 2.78 -4.80 -0.06
CA SER A 34 3.08 -4.29 1.27
C SER A 34 1.90 -4.69 2.17
N SER A 35 2.00 -5.88 2.76
CA SER A 35 1.03 -6.48 3.68
C SER A 35 1.14 -5.82 5.06
N GLY A 36 1.35 -4.50 5.08
CA GLY A 36 1.31 -3.70 6.28
C GLY A 36 -0.13 -3.29 6.56
N ALA A 37 -0.57 -3.44 7.80
CA ALA A 37 -1.77 -2.75 8.25
C ALA A 37 -1.60 -1.23 8.03
N ILE A 38 -2.66 -0.55 7.60
CA ILE A 38 -2.65 0.91 7.47
C ILE A 38 -2.41 1.52 8.86
N SER A 39 -1.36 2.34 8.98
CA SER A 39 -0.98 3.00 10.23
C SER A 39 -1.78 4.29 10.41
N TRP A 40 -2.87 4.20 11.15
CA TRP A 40 -3.76 5.33 11.43
C TRP A 40 -3.24 6.21 12.57
N PHE A 41 -3.42 7.51 12.45
CA PHE A 41 -3.17 8.52 13.50
C PHE A 41 -4.39 9.45 13.61
N THR A 42 -4.53 10.19 14.71
CA THR A 42 -5.62 11.17 14.85
C THR A 42 -5.40 12.32 13.87
N CYS A 43 -6.42 12.68 13.09
CA CYS A 43 -6.31 13.84 12.19
C CYS A 43 -6.12 15.14 13.01
N PRO A 44 -5.23 16.06 12.59
CA PRO A 44 -4.89 17.25 13.37
C PRO A 44 -6.01 18.31 13.39
N ASP A 45 -6.88 18.32 12.38
CA ASP A 45 -7.95 19.29 12.20
C ASP A 45 -9.31 18.82 12.75
N VAL A 46 -9.61 17.52 12.67
CA VAL A 46 -10.85 16.91 13.19
C VAL A 46 -10.50 15.69 14.06
N ASN A 47 -10.40 15.88 15.37
CA ASN A 47 -9.92 14.87 16.33
C ASN A 47 -10.79 13.62 16.46
N SER A 48 -12.04 13.65 15.99
CA SER A 48 -12.94 12.49 15.92
C SER A 48 -12.65 11.57 14.73
N THR A 49 -11.74 11.97 13.84
CA THR A 49 -11.36 11.21 12.64
C THR A 49 -9.93 10.72 12.72
N GLN A 50 -9.64 9.66 11.96
CA GLN A 50 -8.33 9.05 11.83
C GLN A 50 -7.77 9.26 10.43
N CYS A 51 -6.53 9.67 10.32
CA CYS A 51 -5.83 9.92 9.06
C CYS A 51 -4.73 8.86 8.86
N ALA A 52 -4.36 8.60 7.61
CA ALA A 52 -3.28 7.69 7.27
C ALA A 52 -2.69 8.01 5.90
N PHE A 53 -1.49 7.47 5.65
CA PHE A 53 -0.90 7.39 4.33
C PHE A 53 -0.84 5.93 3.87
N PHE A 54 -1.10 5.70 2.58
CA PHE A 54 -1.08 4.38 1.96
C PHE A 54 -0.28 4.42 0.66
N ASP A 55 0.88 3.78 0.67
CA ASP A 55 1.78 3.78 -0.49
C ASP A 55 1.36 2.77 -1.55
N VAL A 56 1.29 3.24 -2.79
CA VAL A 56 1.04 2.46 -4.00
C VAL A 56 2.14 2.70 -5.03
N PRO A 57 2.42 1.76 -5.95
CA PRO A 57 3.45 1.96 -6.95
C PRO A 57 3.09 3.13 -7.88
N MET A 58 4.07 3.95 -8.25
CA MET A 58 3.91 5.00 -9.26
C MET A 58 3.44 4.42 -10.59
N ASP A 59 4.13 3.36 -11.04
CA ASP A 59 3.82 2.62 -12.25
C ASP A 59 3.49 1.17 -11.89
N TYR A 60 2.27 0.74 -12.15
CA TYR A 60 1.85 -0.65 -11.93
C TYR A 60 2.47 -1.64 -12.91
N MET A 61 2.99 -1.18 -14.06
CA MET A 61 3.76 -2.00 -15.00
C MET A 61 5.22 -2.16 -14.56
N ASN A 62 5.72 -1.27 -13.71
CA ASN A 62 7.05 -1.34 -13.09
C ASN A 62 6.99 -1.09 -11.56
N PRO A 63 6.33 -1.98 -10.81
CA PRO A 63 6.06 -1.77 -9.38
C PRO A 63 7.33 -1.81 -8.51
N ASN A 64 8.43 -2.38 -9.02
CA ASN A 64 9.69 -2.52 -8.29
C ASN A 64 10.66 -1.35 -8.52
N SER A 65 10.23 -0.30 -9.21
CA SER A 65 11.03 0.91 -9.46
C SER A 65 11.40 1.69 -8.19
N GLY A 66 10.73 1.40 -7.07
CA GLY A 66 10.86 2.15 -5.81
C GLY A 66 10.13 3.49 -5.81
N SER A 67 9.59 3.94 -6.95
CA SER A 67 8.77 5.15 -7.04
C SER A 67 7.36 4.85 -6.58
N THR A 68 6.86 5.63 -5.61
CA THR A 68 5.53 5.44 -5.01
C THR A 68 4.68 6.71 -5.11
N VAL A 69 3.37 6.52 -4.95
CA VAL A 69 2.41 7.56 -4.60
C VAL A 69 1.92 7.27 -3.19
N SER A 70 1.98 8.25 -2.30
CA SER A 70 1.49 8.12 -0.93
C SER A 70 0.07 8.67 -0.84
N ILE A 71 -0.92 7.78 -0.88
CA ILE A 71 -2.35 8.12 -0.87
C ILE A 71 -2.74 8.58 0.53
N PHE A 72 -3.29 9.79 0.63
CA PHE A 72 -3.85 10.28 1.87
C PHE A 72 -5.27 9.76 2.10
N LEU A 73 -5.52 9.29 3.31
CA LEU A 73 -6.78 8.71 3.76
C LEU A 73 -7.29 9.45 4.99
N ARG A 74 -8.59 9.71 5.04
CA ARG A 74 -9.32 10.06 6.26
C ARG A 74 -10.40 9.02 6.51
N LYS A 75 -10.55 8.62 7.76
CA LYS A 75 -11.57 7.70 8.27
C LYS A 75 -12.36 8.35 9.38
N SER A 76 -13.67 8.45 9.20
CA SER A 76 -14.62 8.64 10.29
C SER A 76 -15.02 7.25 10.81
N PRO A 77 -14.66 6.88 12.05
CA PRO A 77 -15.00 5.58 12.59
C PRO A 77 -16.51 5.36 12.73
N ALA A 78 -16.93 4.10 12.59
CA ALA A 78 -18.25 3.63 12.98
C ALA A 78 -18.52 3.94 14.46
N THR A 79 -19.77 4.19 14.80
CA THR A 79 -20.20 4.42 16.20
C THR A 79 -21.20 3.41 16.72
N ALA A 80 -21.69 2.53 15.86
CA ALA A 80 -22.43 1.37 16.32
C ALA A 80 -21.51 0.46 17.17
N PRO A 81 -22.07 -0.33 18.10
CA PRO A 81 -21.35 -1.39 18.80
C PRO A 81 -20.57 -2.30 17.84
N ALA A 82 -19.46 -2.87 18.31
CA ALA A 82 -18.54 -3.62 17.46
C ALA A 82 -19.18 -4.83 16.76
N ASP A 83 -20.16 -5.47 17.40
CA ASP A 83 -20.96 -6.58 16.87
C ASP A 83 -21.99 -6.16 15.80
N GLN A 84 -22.28 -4.86 15.69
CA GLN A 84 -23.20 -4.29 14.70
C GLN A 84 -22.46 -3.59 13.54
N ARG A 85 -21.13 -3.51 13.61
CA ARG A 85 -20.32 -2.90 12.56
C ARG A 85 -20.32 -3.78 11.31
N LEU A 86 -20.65 -3.18 10.17
CA LEU A 86 -20.83 -3.88 8.89
C LEU A 86 -19.62 -3.77 7.95
N GLY A 87 -18.69 -2.86 8.22
CA GLY A 87 -17.45 -2.76 7.45
C GLY A 87 -17.01 -1.31 7.23
N SER A 88 -16.54 -1.02 6.02
CA SER A 88 -16.09 0.31 5.61
C SER A 88 -16.72 0.69 4.27
N ILE A 89 -17.04 1.97 4.11
CA ILE A 89 -17.47 2.56 2.83
C ILE A 89 -16.37 3.49 2.34
N LEU A 90 -15.90 3.25 1.12
CA LEU A 90 -14.94 4.13 0.46
C LEU A 90 -15.69 5.23 -0.29
N PHE A 91 -15.38 6.49 0.02
CA PHE A 91 -16.06 7.66 -0.51
C PHE A 91 -15.15 8.41 -1.49
N ASN A 92 -15.70 8.75 -2.66
CA ASN A 92 -15.06 9.59 -3.67
C ASN A 92 -16.06 10.67 -4.13
N PRO A 93 -15.78 11.97 -3.92
CA PRO A 93 -16.71 13.05 -4.23
C PRO A 93 -16.87 13.33 -5.73
N GLY A 94 -15.97 12.80 -6.57
CA GLY A 94 -15.93 13.13 -7.99
C GLY A 94 -15.00 14.32 -8.29
N GLY A 95 -15.38 15.14 -9.28
CA GLY A 95 -14.48 16.13 -9.89
C GLY A 95 -14.14 15.73 -11.33
N PRO A 96 -12.90 15.28 -11.67
CA PRO A 96 -11.75 14.89 -10.83
C PRO A 96 -11.04 16.06 -10.13
N GLY A 97 -10.14 15.74 -9.20
CA GLY A 97 -9.45 16.74 -8.36
C GLY A 97 -10.13 17.03 -7.03
N GLY A 98 -11.33 16.47 -6.79
CA GLY A 98 -12.01 16.56 -5.50
C GLY A 98 -11.30 15.73 -4.42
N SER A 99 -11.07 16.33 -3.25
CA SER A 99 -10.47 15.64 -2.10
C SER A 99 -11.53 14.84 -1.33
N GLY A 100 -11.44 13.52 -1.41
CA GLY A 100 -12.32 12.66 -0.62
C GLY A 100 -12.03 12.76 0.89
N SER A 101 -10.77 13.00 1.26
CA SER A 101 -10.40 13.18 2.68
C SER A 101 -11.03 14.47 3.25
N ALA A 102 -10.98 15.59 2.52
CA ALA A 102 -11.60 16.84 2.94
C ALA A 102 -13.12 16.69 3.03
N THR A 103 -13.77 16.15 1.98
CA THR A 103 -15.24 15.99 1.98
C THR A 103 -15.71 15.09 3.11
N VAL A 104 -15.04 13.98 3.41
CA VAL A 104 -15.41 13.14 4.57
C VAL A 104 -15.26 13.90 5.90
N GLY A 105 -14.28 14.81 6.03
CA GLY A 105 -14.18 15.68 7.19
C GLY A 105 -15.38 16.60 7.39
N GLU A 106 -16.05 16.97 6.29
CA GLU A 106 -17.20 17.87 6.30
C GLU A 106 -18.54 17.14 6.49
N ILE A 107 -18.72 15.98 5.83
CA ILE A 107 -20.04 15.32 5.73
C ILE A 107 -20.16 13.98 6.48
N ALA A 108 -19.11 13.52 7.17
CA ALA A 108 -19.12 12.22 7.83
C ALA A 108 -20.26 12.05 8.86
N ASP A 109 -20.61 13.10 9.60
CA ASP A 109 -21.70 13.02 10.59
C ASP A 109 -23.06 12.82 9.92
N GLN A 110 -23.29 13.45 8.78
CA GLN A 110 -24.52 13.27 7.99
C GLN A 110 -24.60 11.86 7.43
N LEU A 111 -23.50 11.37 6.85
CA LEU A 111 -23.40 10.00 6.36
C LEU A 111 -23.59 8.97 7.48
N ARG A 112 -23.04 9.23 8.68
CA ARG A 112 -23.25 8.38 9.85
C ARG A 112 -24.72 8.24 10.22
N VAL A 113 -25.50 9.32 10.17
CA VAL A 113 -26.94 9.26 10.44
C VAL A 113 -27.63 8.38 9.39
N ILE A 114 -27.31 8.54 8.11
CA ILE A 114 -27.91 7.77 7.01
C ILE A 114 -27.56 6.27 7.11
N LEU A 115 -26.38 5.95 7.63
CA LEU A 115 -25.82 4.61 7.67
C LEU A 115 -25.99 3.91 9.03
N ASP A 116 -26.79 4.49 9.94
CA ASP A 116 -26.97 4.05 11.32
C ASP A 116 -25.64 3.88 12.10
N GLY A 117 -24.60 4.63 11.73
CA GLY A 117 -23.28 4.56 12.35
C GLY A 117 -22.57 3.21 12.21
N ARG A 118 -23.02 2.31 11.33
CA ARG A 118 -22.51 0.92 11.21
C ARG A 118 -21.26 0.75 10.35
N TYR A 119 -20.77 1.81 9.73
CA TYR A 119 -19.63 1.77 8.81
C TYR A 119 -18.54 2.76 9.22
N ASP A 120 -17.28 2.36 9.05
CA ASP A 120 -16.20 3.33 8.92
C ASP A 120 -16.35 4.01 7.55
N ILE A 121 -16.43 5.34 7.54
CA ILE A 121 -16.50 6.11 6.28
C ILE A 121 -15.09 6.57 5.97
N ILE A 122 -14.54 6.10 4.84
CA ILE A 122 -13.16 6.38 4.43
C ILE A 122 -13.16 7.22 3.17
N GLY A 123 -12.72 8.47 3.27
CA GLY A 123 -12.43 9.34 2.14
C GLY A 123 -10.95 9.22 1.78
N PHE A 124 -10.64 9.16 0.49
CA PHE A 124 -9.26 9.15 0.02
C PHE A 124 -9.04 10.28 -0.98
N ASP A 125 -7.81 10.78 -1.01
CA ASP A 125 -7.39 11.73 -2.03
C ASP A 125 -6.76 10.96 -3.18
N PRO A 126 -7.33 10.98 -4.39
CA PRO A 126 -6.74 10.30 -5.54
C PRO A 126 -5.30 10.78 -5.81
N ARG A 127 -4.59 10.06 -6.69
CA ARG A 127 -3.22 10.43 -7.08
C ARG A 127 -3.14 11.90 -7.48
N ALA A 128 -2.15 12.60 -6.94
CA ALA A 128 -1.89 14.03 -7.16
C ALA A 128 -2.98 15.00 -6.66
N VAL A 129 -3.95 14.53 -5.87
CA VAL A 129 -5.00 15.38 -5.29
C VAL A 129 -4.64 15.72 -3.85
N ASN A 130 -4.76 17.00 -3.50
CA ASN A 130 -4.70 17.50 -2.13
C ASN A 130 -3.43 17.05 -1.37
N LEU A 131 -3.56 16.15 -0.39
CA LEU A 131 -2.45 15.68 0.45
C LEU A 131 -1.73 14.43 -0.11
N THR A 132 -2.24 13.85 -1.20
CA THR A 132 -1.61 12.72 -1.87
C THR A 132 -0.40 13.18 -2.68
N GLY A 133 0.78 12.70 -2.28
CA GLY A 133 2.05 12.99 -2.94
C GLY A 133 2.48 11.89 -3.94
N PRO A 134 3.20 12.23 -5.02
CA PRO A 134 3.64 13.58 -5.38
C PRO A 134 2.48 14.44 -5.92
N PRO A 135 2.47 15.75 -5.61
CA PRO A 135 1.44 16.65 -6.10
C PRO A 135 1.62 16.93 -7.59
N THR A 136 0.52 17.25 -8.29
CA THR A 136 0.58 17.90 -9.59
C THR A 136 0.12 19.33 -9.43
N ALA A 137 0.84 20.26 -10.04
CA ALA A 137 0.48 21.66 -10.06
C ALA A 137 0.86 22.23 -11.41
N CYS A 138 -0.10 22.85 -12.09
CA CYS A 138 0.18 23.69 -13.25
C CYS A 138 0.44 25.13 -12.80
N TYR A 139 -0.06 25.51 -11.61
CA TYR A 139 0.06 26.85 -11.03
C TYR A 139 0.54 26.78 -9.58
N ASP A 140 1.22 27.83 -9.12
CA ASP A 140 1.95 27.87 -7.84
C ASP A 140 1.11 27.77 -6.56
N VAL A 141 -0.23 27.74 -6.66
CA VAL A 141 -1.16 28.05 -5.56
C VAL A 141 -2.01 26.86 -5.09
N GLU A 142 -2.10 25.76 -5.83
CA GLU A 142 -3.13 24.73 -5.59
C GLU A 142 -2.77 23.73 -4.48
N TYR A 143 -1.50 23.32 -4.35
CA TYR A 143 -1.10 22.30 -3.36
C TYR A 143 -0.59 22.89 -2.03
N LYS A 144 0.01 24.09 -2.03
CA LYS A 144 0.73 24.62 -0.86
C LYS A 144 -0.15 24.88 0.37
N VAL A 145 -1.47 25.03 0.20
CA VAL A 145 -2.41 25.30 1.30
C VAL A 145 -2.65 24.05 2.16
N ALA A 146 -2.91 22.90 1.53
CA ALA A 146 -3.22 21.65 2.23
C ALA A 146 -2.01 21.13 3.02
N TYR A 147 -0.83 21.11 2.40
CA TYR A 147 0.41 20.65 3.04
C TYR A 147 0.77 21.46 4.31
N LYS A 148 0.52 22.78 4.30
CA LYS A 148 0.72 23.62 5.48
C LYS A 148 -0.21 23.28 6.63
N ALA A 149 -1.49 23.02 6.34
CA ALA A 149 -2.48 22.69 7.36
C ALA A 149 -2.17 21.35 8.08
N TYR A 150 -1.58 20.40 7.36
CA TYR A 150 -1.27 19.06 7.89
C TYR A 150 0.19 18.86 8.32
N GLN A 151 1.02 19.91 8.25
CA GLN A 151 2.45 19.86 8.57
C GLN A 151 3.19 18.67 7.90
N VAL A 152 2.75 18.29 6.69
CA VAL A 152 3.37 17.18 5.98
C VAL A 152 4.72 17.68 5.46
N ASN A 153 5.81 17.21 6.06
CA ASN A 153 7.16 17.47 5.56
C ASN A 153 7.29 16.80 4.18
N MET A 154 7.61 17.58 3.15
CA MET A 154 8.02 17.07 1.84
C MET A 154 9.45 16.56 1.88
#